data_AF-A0A5C5FWY9-F1
#
_entry.id   AF-A0A5C5FWY9-F1
#
_cell.length_a   1.000
_cell.length_b   1.000
_cell.length_c   1.000
_cell.angle_alpha   90.00
_cell.angle_beta   90.00
_cell.angle_gamma   90.00
#
_symmetry.space_group_name_H-M   'P 1'
#
loop_
_entity.id
_entity.type
_entity.pdbx_description
1 polymer ?
#
loop_
_entity_poly.entity_id
_entity_poly.type
_entity_poly.pdbx_seq_one_letter_code
_entity_poly.pdbx_strand_id
1 'polypeptide(L)'
;MPPAPAGTVASDPLADPGPVPHPSLVSPSSVPNADAASTDPSHSSTAPYEPPQPSGSLLLAWQTKKLSILLIGGGAVAASRLYHLLCAQPARIVVLAPRDGTCDEVSWRLTSDHPEAVAGRAGIAVEWRERALEDKSIDEEIEGFDMVLTALDDAPLSRAVYTACKARRVLVNVADVPPECDFYFGSTLRRGALSVMVSTNGKGPRVAARLRRRLEKALPDNAGRAIDNVGLLRAGLRKRENGGDKETIERRMEWMIRVSDRWSLAQLGEMDDRMRDAVLEGWERGEAKGYWDVNRSKCCGLGWVASLFARAGVGRCPVDRDPDGTALKCPFVMTSTGFLLGLATAGTAAAIWARR
;
A
#
# COMPACT_ATOMS: atom_id res chain seq x y z
N MET A 1 -43.40 -68.57 36.89
CA MET A 1 -42.05 -68.82 36.32
C MET A 1 -41.56 -67.53 35.69
N PRO A 2 -40.49 -66.92 36.25
CA PRO A 2 -39.85 -65.69 35.74
C PRO A 2 -38.72 -66.02 34.75
N PRO A 3 -38.01 -65.02 34.19
CA PRO A 3 -36.75 -64.57 34.82
C PRO A 3 -36.67 -63.03 34.89
N ALA A 4 -36.36 -62.42 36.04
CA ALA A 4 -35.06 -62.20 36.70
C ALA A 4 -34.30 -60.94 36.18
N PRO A 5 -33.83 -60.05 37.08
CA PRO A 5 -33.19 -58.77 36.73
C PRO A 5 -31.65 -58.87 36.69
N ALA A 6 -31.02 -58.06 35.84
CA ALA A 6 -29.59 -57.72 35.89
C ALA A 6 -29.40 -56.44 35.05
N GLY A 7 -28.62 -55.44 35.43
CA GLY A 7 -27.77 -55.24 36.58
C GLY A 7 -27.23 -53.81 36.52
N THR A 8 -27.03 -53.23 37.69
CA THR A 8 -26.28 -52.00 37.94
C THR A 8 -24.89 -52.13 37.32
N VAL A 9 -24.48 -51.16 36.49
CA VAL A 9 -23.06 -50.96 36.19
C VAL A 9 -22.65 -49.59 36.70
N ALA A 10 -21.64 -49.64 37.55
CA ALA A 10 -21.06 -48.56 38.31
C ALA A 10 -20.53 -47.44 37.42
N SER A 11 -20.70 -46.22 37.93
CA SER A 11 -19.83 -45.09 37.66
C SER A 11 -18.40 -45.44 38.10
N ASP A 12 -17.47 -45.43 37.15
CA ASP A 12 -16.03 -45.37 37.43
C ASP A 12 -15.46 -43.99 37.01
N PRO A 13 -14.42 -43.51 37.71
CA PRO A 13 -14.07 -42.11 37.85
C PRO A 13 -13.15 -41.59 36.74
N LEU A 14 -12.99 -40.25 36.75
CA LEU A 14 -12.02 -39.47 35.98
C LEU A 14 -10.76 -40.24 35.58
N ALA A 15 -10.58 -40.44 34.27
CA ALA A 15 -9.27 -40.56 33.67
C ALA A 15 -8.80 -39.16 33.27
N ASP A 16 -7.87 -38.64 34.08
CA ASP A 16 -7.07 -37.45 33.84
C ASP A 16 -6.41 -37.52 32.44
N PRO A 17 -6.72 -36.60 31.49
CA PRO A 17 -5.90 -36.48 30.30
C PRO A 17 -4.56 -35.88 30.74
N GLY A 18 -3.58 -36.77 30.93
CA GLY A 18 -2.22 -36.40 31.31
C GLY A 18 -1.65 -35.24 30.47
N PRO A 19 -0.62 -34.56 30.98
CA PRO A 19 -0.19 -33.26 30.48
C PRO A 19 0.14 -33.33 28.99
N VAL A 20 -0.58 -32.53 28.20
CA VAL A 20 -0.23 -32.25 26.82
C VAL A 20 1.18 -31.65 26.83
N PRO A 21 2.16 -32.22 26.11
CA PRO A 21 3.51 -31.68 26.11
C PRO A 21 3.49 -30.29 25.46
N HIS A 22 3.64 -29.26 26.29
CA HIS A 22 3.96 -27.93 25.81
C HIS A 22 5.29 -28.02 25.05
N PRO A 23 5.40 -27.49 23.80
CA PRO A 23 6.68 -27.36 23.16
C PRO A 23 7.56 -26.49 24.06
N SER A 24 8.66 -27.08 24.54
CA SER A 24 9.60 -26.41 25.42
C SER A 24 10.03 -25.09 24.79
N LEU A 25 9.84 -24.00 25.54
CA LEU A 25 10.33 -22.67 25.19
C LEU A 25 11.85 -22.75 25.09
N VAL A 26 12.35 -22.88 23.85
CA VAL A 26 13.76 -22.73 23.56
C VAL A 26 14.11 -21.27 23.85
N SER A 27 14.99 -21.07 24.82
CA SER A 27 15.54 -19.76 25.18
C SER A 27 16.17 -19.10 23.95
N PRO A 28 16.01 -17.79 23.71
CA PRO A 28 16.64 -17.12 22.58
C PRO A 28 18.10 -16.81 22.93
N SER A 29 18.97 -17.83 22.89
CA SER A 29 20.41 -17.63 22.90
C SER A 29 20.99 -18.02 21.54
N SER A 30 21.70 -17.07 20.93
CA SER A 30 22.40 -17.11 19.64
C SER A 30 21.54 -16.95 18.39
N VAL A 31 21.28 -15.69 18.04
CA VAL A 31 21.10 -15.30 16.64
C VAL A 31 22.44 -15.59 15.94
N PRO A 32 22.52 -16.44 14.91
CA PRO A 32 23.75 -16.57 14.14
C PRO A 32 24.02 -15.24 13.44
N ASN A 33 25.25 -14.79 13.54
CA ASN A 33 25.72 -13.54 12.96
C ASN A 33 25.40 -13.52 11.45
N ALA A 34 24.61 -12.54 11.00
CA ALA A 34 24.27 -12.34 9.60
C ALA A 34 25.39 -11.59 8.87
N ASP A 35 26.60 -12.13 8.95
CA ASP A 35 27.74 -11.70 8.16
C ASP A 35 28.21 -12.88 7.31
N ALA A 36 28.38 -12.62 6.01
CA ALA A 36 28.80 -13.50 4.92
C ALA A 36 27.69 -14.20 4.11
N ALA A 37 27.04 -13.42 3.25
CA ALA A 37 26.63 -13.89 1.91
C ALA A 37 26.57 -12.68 0.95
N SER A 38 27.72 -12.22 0.49
CA SER A 38 27.80 -11.51 -0.78
C SER A 38 27.56 -12.53 -1.89
N THR A 39 26.32 -12.71 -2.32
CA THR A 39 26.01 -13.58 -3.45
C THR A 39 26.17 -12.82 -4.76
N ASP A 40 27.28 -13.12 -5.41
CA ASP A 40 27.55 -13.03 -6.84
C ASP A 40 26.30 -13.41 -7.68
N PRO A 41 25.86 -12.60 -8.67
CA PRO A 41 24.62 -12.84 -9.41
C PRO A 41 24.82 -13.79 -10.60
N SER A 42 25.46 -14.95 -10.38
CA SER A 42 25.82 -15.87 -11.48
C SER A 42 25.51 -17.35 -11.24
N HIS A 43 24.59 -17.68 -10.33
CA HIS A 43 24.08 -19.06 -10.22
C HIS A 43 22.68 -19.21 -10.83
N SER A 44 22.68 -19.71 -12.07
CA SER A 44 21.52 -20.29 -12.75
C SER A 44 21.03 -21.52 -11.98
N SER A 45 20.05 -21.29 -11.09
CA SER A 45 19.24 -22.35 -10.50
C SER A 45 18.30 -22.91 -11.57
N THR A 46 18.35 -24.23 -11.79
CA THR A 46 17.44 -24.97 -12.67
C THR A 46 16.10 -25.28 -12.01
N ALA A 47 15.84 -24.79 -10.80
CA ALA A 47 14.55 -24.94 -10.16
C ALA A 47 13.50 -24.07 -10.87
N PRO A 48 12.27 -24.56 -11.08
CA PRO A 48 11.22 -23.79 -11.75
C PRO A 48 10.81 -22.53 -10.96
N TYR A 49 11.16 -22.44 -9.68
CA TYR A 49 10.83 -21.33 -8.78
C TYR A 49 12.00 -21.02 -7.83
N GLU A 50 12.09 -19.74 -7.45
CA GLU A 50 13.05 -19.27 -6.45
C GLU A 50 12.68 -19.81 -5.05
N PRO A 51 13.65 -20.31 -4.25
CA PRO A 51 13.36 -20.77 -2.90
C PRO A 51 12.93 -19.58 -2.01
N PRO A 52 11.99 -19.79 -1.06
CA PRO A 52 11.50 -18.72 -0.22
C PRO A 52 12.60 -18.20 0.72
N GLN A 53 12.71 -16.87 0.80
CA GLN A 53 13.61 -16.19 1.74
C GLN A 53 12.83 -15.77 2.99
N PRO A 54 13.14 -16.31 4.19
CA PRO A 54 12.43 -15.96 5.42
C PRO A 54 12.61 -14.48 5.76
N SER A 55 11.56 -13.68 5.56
CA SER A 55 11.60 -12.22 5.73
C SER A 55 10.85 -11.75 6.98
N GLY A 56 10.27 -12.66 7.78
CA GLY A 56 9.55 -12.36 9.01
C GLY A 56 8.05 -12.17 8.80
N SER A 57 7.61 -10.96 8.42
CA SER A 57 6.18 -10.61 8.35
C SER A 57 5.56 -10.87 6.97
N LEU A 58 4.32 -11.36 6.97
CA LEU A 58 3.45 -11.31 5.79
C LEU A 58 2.80 -9.93 5.67
N LEU A 59 3.05 -9.21 4.58
CA LEU A 59 2.46 -7.88 4.36
C LEU A 59 1.09 -8.01 3.71
N LEU A 60 0.05 -7.57 4.41
CA LEU A 60 -1.34 -7.62 3.95
C LEU A 60 -1.97 -6.23 3.96
N ALA A 61 -2.84 -5.97 2.97
CA ALA A 61 -3.73 -4.81 2.96
C ALA A 61 -5.12 -5.24 3.43
N TRP A 62 -5.41 -5.00 4.72
CA TRP A 62 -6.67 -5.46 5.33
C TRP A 62 -7.88 -4.64 4.83
N GLN A 63 -8.93 -5.33 4.39
CA GLN A 63 -10.22 -4.71 4.09
C GLN A 63 -11.05 -4.57 5.37
N THR A 64 -11.09 -3.38 5.95
CA THR A 64 -11.69 -3.16 7.28
C THR A 64 -13.17 -2.79 7.25
N LYS A 65 -13.76 -2.55 6.07
CA LYS A 65 -15.14 -2.04 5.89
C LYS A 65 -16.26 -2.82 6.61
N LYS A 66 -16.00 -4.07 7.01
CA LYS A 66 -16.96 -4.93 7.74
C LYS A 66 -16.58 -5.15 9.20
N LEU A 67 -15.44 -4.63 9.63
CA LEU A 67 -14.88 -4.91 10.95
C LEU A 67 -15.37 -3.91 11.99
N SER A 68 -15.57 -4.41 13.19
CA SER A 68 -15.70 -3.64 14.41
C SER A 68 -14.37 -3.62 15.14
N ILE A 69 -13.84 -2.43 15.44
CA ILE A 69 -12.51 -2.26 16.04
C ILE A 69 -12.62 -1.46 17.34
N LEU A 70 -12.03 -2.01 18.41
CA LEU A 70 -11.90 -1.35 19.71
C LEU A 70 -10.50 -0.75 19.85
N LEU A 71 -10.42 0.51 20.25
CA LEU A 71 -9.20 1.19 20.66
C LEU A 71 -9.30 1.53 22.14
N ILE A 72 -8.38 1.00 22.94
CA ILE A 72 -8.31 1.22 24.39
C ILE A 72 -7.15 2.16 24.70
N GLY A 73 -7.44 3.30 25.31
CA GLY A 73 -6.48 4.36 25.64
C GLY A 73 -6.73 5.65 24.85
N GLY A 74 -6.31 6.78 25.44
CA GLY A 74 -6.56 8.13 24.90
C GLY A 74 -5.30 8.97 24.66
N GLY A 75 -4.11 8.43 24.92
CA GLY A 75 -2.84 9.17 24.83
C GLY A 75 -2.31 9.38 23.40
N ALA A 76 -1.08 9.86 23.29
CA ALA A 76 -0.42 10.15 21.99
C ALA A 76 -0.30 8.91 21.08
N VAL A 77 -0.07 7.72 21.66
CA VAL A 77 -0.06 6.47 20.91
C VAL A 77 -1.45 6.15 20.36
N ALA A 78 -2.50 6.33 21.16
CA ALA A 78 -3.88 6.13 20.74
C ALA A 78 -4.27 7.09 19.60
N ALA A 79 -3.82 8.34 19.64
CA ALA A 79 -4.03 9.31 18.56
C ALA A 79 -3.54 8.79 17.20
N SER A 80 -2.32 8.23 17.16
CA SER A 80 -1.76 7.61 15.95
C SER A 80 -2.59 6.41 15.48
N ARG A 81 -3.06 5.55 16.40
CA ARG A 81 -3.91 4.40 16.07
C ARG A 81 -5.26 4.85 15.50
N LEU A 82 -5.91 5.81 16.16
CA LEU A 82 -7.19 6.38 15.72
C LEU A 82 -7.06 7.01 14.33
N TYR A 83 -6.01 7.78 14.06
CA TYR A 83 -5.75 8.33 12.73
C TYR A 83 -5.70 7.23 11.65
N HIS A 84 -4.95 6.15 11.90
CA HIS A 84 -4.86 5.04 10.95
C HIS A 84 -6.19 4.29 10.76
N LEU A 85 -6.99 4.15 11.82
CA LEU A 85 -8.33 3.55 11.72
C LEU A 85 -9.29 4.42 10.90
N LEU A 86 -9.29 5.74 11.12
CA LEU A 86 -10.09 6.67 10.34
C LEU A 86 -9.71 6.62 8.85
N CYS A 87 -8.41 6.54 8.54
CA CYS A 87 -7.94 6.35 7.16
C CYS A 87 -8.33 4.98 6.56
N ALA A 88 -8.50 3.95 7.38
CA ALA A 88 -8.88 2.61 6.94
C ALA A 88 -10.39 2.44 6.73
N GLN A 89 -11.20 3.27 7.39
CA GLN A 89 -12.66 3.26 7.31
C GLN A 89 -13.29 1.89 7.63
N PRO A 90 -13.13 1.37 8.87
CA PRO A 90 -13.87 0.19 9.30
C PRO A 90 -15.38 0.45 9.40
N ALA A 91 -16.18 -0.59 9.65
CA ALA A 91 -17.62 -0.40 9.88
C ALA A 91 -17.86 0.39 11.17
N ARG A 92 -17.11 0.05 12.22
CA ARG A 92 -17.24 0.65 13.55
C ARG A 92 -15.88 0.84 14.22
N ILE A 93 -15.71 1.98 14.88
CA ILE A 93 -14.62 2.28 15.80
C ILE A 93 -15.23 2.61 17.15
N VAL A 94 -14.82 1.90 18.19
CA VAL A 94 -15.12 2.28 19.57
C VAL A 94 -13.81 2.68 20.24
N VAL A 95 -13.79 3.86 20.85
CA VAL A 95 -12.66 4.31 21.67
C VAL A 95 -13.08 4.23 23.14
N LEU A 96 -12.32 3.49 23.96
CA LEU A 96 -12.49 3.39 25.40
C LEU A 96 -11.35 4.16 26.07
N ALA A 97 -11.65 5.36 26.57
CA ALA A 97 -10.69 6.21 27.24
C ALA A 97 -11.39 7.23 28.16
N PRO A 98 -10.87 7.49 29.37
CA PRO A 98 -11.40 8.54 30.23
C PRO A 98 -11.08 9.92 29.64
N ARG A 99 -11.93 10.92 29.85
CA ARG A 99 -11.71 12.29 29.36
C ARG A 99 -10.37 12.86 29.81
N ASP A 100 -10.03 12.71 31.09
CA ASP A 100 -8.78 13.23 31.65
C ASP A 100 -7.52 12.53 31.11
N GLY A 101 -7.67 11.30 30.59
CA GLY A 101 -6.59 10.53 29.97
C GLY A 101 -6.56 10.64 28.45
N THR A 102 -7.37 11.52 27.86
CA THR A 102 -7.51 11.69 26.41
C THR A 102 -6.77 12.95 25.95
N CYS A 103 -5.82 12.80 25.03
CA CYS A 103 -5.07 13.92 24.49
C CYS A 103 -5.92 14.75 23.51
N ASP A 104 -5.46 15.97 23.23
CA ASP A 104 -6.16 16.94 22.36
C ASP A 104 -6.50 16.36 20.99
N GLU A 105 -5.60 15.58 20.38
CA GLU A 105 -5.85 14.99 19.06
C GLU A 105 -6.96 13.94 19.09
N VAL A 106 -6.98 13.05 20.09
CA VAL A 106 -8.05 12.04 20.21
C VAL A 106 -9.37 12.73 20.46
N SER A 107 -9.41 13.69 21.40
CA SER A 107 -10.60 14.50 21.68
C SER A 107 -11.11 15.21 20.41
N TRP A 108 -10.23 15.89 19.68
CA TRP A 108 -10.57 16.60 18.43
C TRP A 108 -11.14 15.68 17.35
N ARG A 109 -10.65 14.43 17.26
CA ARG A 109 -11.13 13.43 16.29
C ARG A 109 -12.48 12.82 16.67
N LEU A 110 -12.79 12.76 17.96
CA LEU A 110 -14.02 12.15 18.47
C LEU A 110 -15.18 13.14 18.57
N THR A 111 -14.91 14.41 18.89
CA THR A 111 -15.96 15.43 19.04
C THR A 111 -16.63 15.75 17.70
N SER A 112 -17.92 16.12 17.76
CA SER A 112 -18.73 16.48 16.59
C SER A 112 -18.59 17.95 16.19
N ASP A 113 -17.83 18.73 16.94
CA ASP A 113 -17.72 20.19 16.79
C ASP A 113 -16.80 20.61 15.63
N HIS A 114 -16.08 19.66 15.03
CA HIS A 114 -15.13 19.90 13.96
C HIS A 114 -15.60 19.24 12.66
N PRO A 115 -16.17 20.01 11.70
CA PRO A 115 -16.69 19.47 10.45
C PRO A 115 -15.70 18.63 9.65
N GLU A 116 -14.40 18.96 9.69
CA GLU A 116 -13.35 18.16 9.02
C GLU A 116 -13.14 16.79 9.70
N ALA A 117 -13.19 16.74 11.03
CA ALA A 117 -13.14 15.48 11.77
C ALA A 117 -14.41 14.64 11.54
N VAL A 118 -15.56 15.29 11.39
CA VAL A 118 -16.83 14.64 11.00
C VAL A 118 -16.77 14.12 9.56
N ALA A 119 -16.25 14.91 8.61
CA ALA A 119 -16.09 14.50 7.21
C ALA A 119 -15.16 13.29 7.06
N GLY A 120 -14.09 13.24 7.85
CA GLY A 120 -13.20 12.08 7.94
C GLY A 120 -13.84 10.79 8.46
N ARG A 121 -15.06 10.87 9.01
CA ARG A 121 -15.85 9.73 9.53
C ARG A 121 -17.00 9.31 8.60
N ALA A 122 -17.15 9.92 7.42
CA ALA A 122 -18.26 9.62 6.52
C ALA A 122 -18.35 8.11 6.21
N GLY A 123 -19.43 7.46 6.66
CA GLY A 123 -19.67 6.03 6.48
C GLY A 123 -19.12 5.11 7.58
N ILE A 124 -18.62 5.66 8.70
CA ILE A 124 -18.11 4.90 9.86
C ILE A 124 -18.96 5.22 11.09
N ALA A 125 -19.32 4.20 11.87
CA ALA A 125 -19.85 4.40 13.22
C ALA A 125 -18.70 4.62 14.21
N VAL A 126 -18.56 5.84 14.76
CA VAL A 126 -17.53 6.16 15.77
C VAL A 126 -18.20 6.45 17.11
N GLU A 127 -17.80 5.72 18.14
CA GLU A 127 -18.32 5.82 19.51
C GLU A 127 -17.17 6.09 20.48
N TRP A 128 -17.38 6.99 21.43
CA TRP A 128 -16.46 7.21 22.54
C TRP A 128 -17.12 6.77 23.85
N ARG A 129 -16.53 5.75 24.50
CA ARG A 129 -16.84 5.31 25.85
C ARG A 129 -15.92 6.04 26.81
N GLU A 130 -16.45 7.11 27.41
CA GLU A 130 -15.69 8.03 28.27
C GLU A 130 -15.42 7.44 29.66
N ARG A 131 -14.60 6.40 29.74
CA ARG A 131 -14.17 5.76 31.00
C ARG A 131 -12.86 5.03 30.84
N ALA A 132 -12.20 4.75 31.95
CA ALA A 132 -11.05 3.86 31.99
C ALA A 132 -11.49 2.38 31.86
N LEU A 133 -10.61 1.56 31.31
CA LEU A 133 -10.79 0.11 31.32
C LEU A 133 -10.56 -0.41 32.76
N GLU A 134 -11.46 -1.27 33.23
CA GLU A 134 -11.30 -2.00 34.48
C GLU A 134 -11.06 -3.48 34.18
N ASP A 135 -10.19 -4.14 34.95
CA ASP A 135 -9.79 -5.54 34.74
C ASP A 135 -10.99 -6.50 34.65
N LYS A 136 -11.93 -6.35 35.59
CA LYS A 136 -13.19 -7.12 35.66
C LYS A 136 -14.14 -6.91 34.47
N SER A 137 -13.98 -5.84 33.68
CA SER A 137 -14.82 -5.57 32.52
C SER A 137 -14.14 -5.86 31.19
N ILE A 138 -12.90 -6.39 31.16
CA ILE A 138 -12.17 -6.66 29.92
C ILE A 138 -12.98 -7.54 28.98
N ASP A 139 -13.52 -8.64 29.52
CA ASP A 139 -14.22 -9.64 28.73
C ASP A 139 -15.48 -9.10 28.05
N GLU A 140 -16.23 -8.26 28.76
CA GLU A 140 -17.43 -7.57 28.25
C GLU A 140 -17.06 -6.48 27.23
N GLU A 141 -15.96 -5.76 27.46
CA GLU A 141 -15.53 -4.66 26.58
C GLU A 141 -15.01 -5.16 25.23
N ILE A 142 -14.33 -6.30 25.18
CA ILE A 142 -13.79 -6.86 23.92
C ILE A 142 -14.81 -7.68 23.14
N GLU A 143 -15.97 -7.98 23.72
CA GLU A 143 -16.99 -8.81 23.09
C GLU A 143 -17.55 -8.14 21.81
N GLY A 144 -17.67 -8.93 20.74
CA GLY A 144 -18.21 -8.46 19.46
C GLY A 144 -17.26 -7.61 18.61
N PHE A 145 -15.98 -7.50 18.99
CA PHE A 145 -14.94 -6.85 18.18
C PHE A 145 -14.09 -7.87 17.41
N ASP A 146 -13.71 -7.51 16.18
CA ASP A 146 -12.81 -8.32 15.35
C ASP A 146 -11.33 -8.03 15.66
N MET A 147 -11.06 -6.82 16.16
CA MET A 147 -9.72 -6.32 16.42
C MET A 147 -9.72 -5.36 17.61
N VAL A 148 -8.71 -5.50 18.47
CA VAL A 148 -8.48 -4.65 19.64
C VAL A 148 -7.08 -4.04 19.56
N LEU A 149 -6.99 -2.72 19.75
CA LEU A 149 -5.74 -1.98 19.86
C LEU A 149 -5.62 -1.45 21.28
N THR A 150 -4.52 -1.74 21.97
CA THR A 150 -4.26 -1.17 23.30
C THR A 150 -3.13 -0.15 23.23
N ALA A 151 -3.35 0.98 23.87
CA ALA A 151 -2.41 2.09 24.03
C ALA A 151 -2.49 2.60 25.47
N LEU A 152 -2.32 1.67 26.42
CA LEU A 152 -2.35 1.91 27.86
C LEU A 152 -0.93 1.92 28.43
N ASP A 153 -0.69 2.75 29.44
CA ASP A 153 0.58 2.75 30.17
C ASP A 153 0.65 1.61 31.22
N ASP A 154 -0.49 1.02 31.57
CA ASP A 154 -0.60 -0.13 32.46
C ASP A 154 -0.29 -1.44 31.68
N ALA A 155 0.93 -1.94 31.86
CA ALA A 155 1.41 -3.16 31.21
C ALA A 155 0.67 -4.43 31.69
N PRO A 156 0.46 -4.67 33.01
CA PRO A 156 -0.40 -5.75 33.49
C PRO A 156 -1.80 -5.74 32.85
N LEU A 157 -2.45 -4.59 32.78
CA LEU A 157 -3.79 -4.47 32.19
C LEU A 157 -3.76 -4.73 30.68
N SER A 158 -2.75 -4.22 29.98
CA SER A 158 -2.54 -4.51 28.55
C SER A 158 -2.36 -6.00 28.28
N ARG A 159 -1.60 -6.70 29.12
CA ARG A 159 -1.41 -8.16 29.05
C ARG A 159 -2.69 -8.93 29.32
N ALA A 160 -3.53 -8.46 30.24
CA ALA A 160 -4.84 -9.04 30.50
C ALA A 160 -5.74 -8.93 29.26
N VAL A 161 -5.78 -7.76 28.61
CA VAL A 161 -6.50 -7.57 27.34
C VAL A 161 -5.97 -8.49 26.25
N TYR A 162 -4.64 -8.60 26.09
CA TYR A 162 -4.03 -9.54 25.14
C TYR A 162 -4.52 -10.97 25.37
N THR A 163 -4.45 -11.43 26.61
CA THR A 163 -4.84 -12.80 27.00
C THR A 163 -6.32 -13.06 26.71
N ALA A 164 -7.19 -12.11 27.07
CA ALA A 164 -8.62 -12.18 26.81
C ALA A 164 -8.95 -12.18 25.30
N CYS A 165 -8.22 -11.41 24.48
CA CYS A 165 -8.35 -11.40 23.03
C CYS A 165 -7.92 -12.75 22.42
N LYS A 166 -6.78 -13.31 22.87
CA LYS A 166 -6.29 -14.61 22.38
C LYS A 166 -7.28 -15.74 22.67
N ALA A 167 -7.90 -15.75 23.86
CA ALA A 167 -8.91 -16.73 24.22
C ALA A 167 -10.14 -16.70 23.28
N ARG A 168 -10.46 -15.53 22.71
CA ARG A 168 -11.62 -15.31 21.84
C ARG A 168 -11.31 -15.25 20.35
N ARG A 169 -10.04 -15.45 19.96
CA ARG A 169 -9.54 -15.30 18.58
C ARG A 169 -9.78 -13.90 18.01
N VAL A 170 -9.77 -12.89 18.87
CA VAL A 170 -9.78 -11.47 18.50
C VAL A 170 -8.35 -11.04 18.21
N LEU A 171 -8.14 -10.32 17.11
CA LEU A 171 -6.81 -9.83 16.75
C LEU A 171 -6.40 -8.71 17.69
N VAL A 172 -5.17 -8.74 18.19
CA VAL A 172 -4.72 -7.73 19.16
C VAL A 172 -3.38 -7.11 18.77
N ASN A 173 -3.29 -5.79 18.96
CA ASN A 173 -2.04 -5.05 18.94
C ASN A 173 -1.87 -4.31 20.26
N VAL A 174 -0.90 -4.76 21.06
CA VAL A 174 -0.48 -4.06 22.28
C VAL A 174 0.66 -3.11 21.95
N ALA A 175 0.44 -1.81 22.17
CA ALA A 175 1.47 -0.80 21.91
C ALA A 175 2.76 -1.12 22.67
N ASP A 176 3.89 -0.94 21.98
CA ASP A 176 5.25 -1.10 22.53
C ASP A 176 5.61 -2.47 23.13
N VAL A 177 4.75 -3.49 22.95
CA VAL A 177 5.01 -4.87 23.38
C VAL A 177 4.95 -5.85 22.20
N PRO A 178 6.04 -5.98 21.40
CA PRO A 178 6.05 -6.80 20.20
C PRO A 178 5.66 -8.28 20.35
N PRO A 179 5.98 -8.98 21.46
CA PRO A 179 5.52 -10.35 21.69
C PRO A 179 4.01 -10.48 21.91
N GLU A 180 3.34 -9.37 22.24
CA GLU A 180 1.89 -9.30 22.52
C GLU A 180 1.12 -8.68 21.34
N CYS A 181 1.58 -8.91 20.12
CA CYS A 181 0.99 -8.37 18.91
C CYS A 181 0.78 -9.46 17.87
N ASP A 182 -0.42 -9.54 17.30
CA ASP A 182 -0.70 -10.37 16.13
C ASP A 182 -0.24 -9.70 14.82
N PHE A 183 -0.10 -8.37 14.83
CA PHE A 183 0.32 -7.57 13.69
C PHE A 183 1.06 -6.30 14.15
N TYR A 184 1.79 -5.68 13.22
CA TYR A 184 2.51 -4.43 13.45
C TYR A 184 2.00 -3.30 12.57
N PHE A 185 2.03 -2.10 13.12
CA PHE A 185 1.95 -0.88 12.33
C PHE A 185 3.32 -0.63 11.67
N GLY A 186 3.31 -0.37 10.36
CA GLY A 186 4.49 0.04 9.61
C GLY A 186 4.56 1.56 9.40
N SER A 187 5.65 2.02 8.80
CA SER A 187 5.71 3.40 8.31
C SER A 187 4.93 3.50 7.01
N THR A 188 3.83 4.25 7.00
CA THR A 188 2.90 4.30 5.86
C THR A 188 2.94 5.64 5.13
N LEU A 189 2.82 5.59 3.81
CA LEU A 189 2.61 6.73 2.92
C LEU A 189 1.28 6.52 2.20
N ARG A 190 0.45 7.57 2.11
CA ARG A 190 -0.85 7.52 1.44
C ARG A 190 -0.99 8.68 0.47
N ARG A 191 -1.46 8.41 -0.76
CA ARG A 191 -1.82 9.41 -1.79
C ARG A 191 -3.07 8.93 -2.53
N GLY A 192 -4.25 9.38 -2.12
CA GLY A 192 -5.52 8.86 -2.65
C GLY A 192 -5.62 7.34 -2.47
N ALA A 193 -5.87 6.60 -3.55
CA ALA A 193 -5.92 5.15 -3.57
C ALA A 193 -4.54 4.45 -3.38
N LEU A 194 -3.43 5.17 -3.51
CA LEU A 194 -2.09 4.61 -3.28
C LEU A 194 -1.79 4.52 -1.78
N SER A 195 -1.43 3.34 -1.32
CA SER A 195 -0.89 3.10 0.02
C SER A 195 0.39 2.29 -0.07
N VAL A 196 1.46 2.76 0.57
CA VAL A 196 2.74 2.06 0.67
C VAL A 196 3.10 1.90 2.14
N MET A 197 3.48 0.69 2.53
CA MET A 197 3.94 0.40 3.89
C MET A 197 5.37 -0.11 3.87
N VAL A 198 6.20 0.46 4.75
CA VAL A 198 7.55 -0.04 5.03
C VAL A 198 7.54 -0.71 6.40
N SER A 199 7.83 -2.02 6.43
CA SER A 199 8.01 -2.80 7.65
C SER A 199 9.49 -3.15 7.84
N THR A 200 9.94 -3.14 9.09
CA THR A 200 11.26 -3.62 9.52
C THR A 200 11.15 -4.75 10.54
N ASN A 201 9.98 -5.40 10.63
CA ASN A 201 9.69 -6.46 11.61
C ASN A 201 10.03 -6.04 13.05
N GLY A 202 9.67 -4.80 13.41
CA GLY A 202 9.95 -4.24 14.74
C GLY A 202 11.41 -3.84 15.01
N LYS A 203 12.35 -4.08 14.09
CA LYS A 203 13.80 -3.86 14.35
C LYS A 203 14.25 -2.42 14.20
N GLY A 204 13.54 -1.58 13.44
CA GLY A 204 14.04 -0.25 13.09
C GLY A 204 12.95 0.72 12.62
N PRO A 205 12.14 1.28 13.53
CA PRO A 205 11.08 2.23 13.18
C PRO A 205 11.63 3.51 12.52
N ARG A 206 12.79 4.01 12.98
CA ARG A 206 13.46 5.19 12.39
C ARG A 206 13.97 4.92 10.97
N VAL A 207 14.46 3.72 10.71
CA VAL A 207 14.91 3.29 9.37
C VAL A 207 13.72 3.17 8.43
N ALA A 208 12.62 2.54 8.89
CA ALA A 208 11.38 2.46 8.13
C ALA A 208 10.88 3.84 7.72
N ALA A 209 10.86 4.80 8.65
CA ALA A 209 10.47 6.19 8.37
C ALA A 209 11.41 6.90 7.38
N ARG A 210 12.72 6.63 7.43
CA ARG A 210 13.69 7.18 6.47
C ARG A 210 13.47 6.62 5.07
N LEU A 211 13.24 5.32 4.93
CA LEU A 211 12.94 4.67 3.65
C LEU A 211 11.60 5.18 3.09
N ARG A 212 10.56 5.26 3.91
CA ARG A 212 9.27 5.84 3.54
C ARG A 212 9.42 7.26 2.98
N ARG A 213 10.21 8.13 3.64
CA ARG A 213 10.51 9.49 3.13
C ARG A 213 11.23 9.50 1.79
N ARG A 214 12.10 8.52 1.52
CA ARG A 214 12.77 8.40 0.22
C ARG A 214 11.77 7.98 -0.87
N LEU A 215 10.92 7.01 -0.57
CA LEU A 215 9.85 6.57 -1.48
C LEU A 215 8.88 7.73 -1.78
N GLU A 216 8.49 8.49 -0.77
CA GLU A 216 7.63 9.67 -0.92
C GLU A 216 8.21 10.71 -1.89
N LYS A 217 9.53 10.95 -1.84
CA LYS A 217 10.21 11.88 -2.75
C LYS A 217 10.36 11.35 -4.19
N ALA A 218 10.36 10.03 -4.36
CA ALA A 218 10.49 9.40 -5.66
C ALA A 218 9.14 9.35 -6.42
N LEU A 219 8.02 9.38 -5.69
CA LEU A 219 6.70 9.32 -6.28
C LEU A 219 6.25 10.70 -6.81
N PRO A 220 5.67 10.79 -8.02
CA PRO A 220 5.10 12.03 -8.52
C PRO A 220 3.90 12.45 -7.67
N ASP A 221 3.68 13.76 -7.52
CA ASP A 221 2.63 14.32 -6.66
C ASP A 221 1.22 13.86 -7.05
N ASN A 222 1.00 13.60 -8.34
CA ASN A 222 -0.25 13.10 -8.90
C ASN A 222 -0.34 11.56 -8.96
N ALA A 223 0.54 10.80 -8.28
CA ALA A 223 0.52 9.34 -8.29
C ALA A 223 -0.82 8.73 -7.84
N GLY A 224 -1.51 9.36 -6.88
CA GLY A 224 -2.86 8.92 -6.47
C GLY A 224 -3.86 9.02 -7.62
N ARG A 225 -3.86 10.17 -8.31
CA ARG A 225 -4.73 10.43 -9.45
C ARG A 225 -4.43 9.51 -10.63
N ALA A 226 -3.18 9.08 -10.80
CA ALA A 226 -2.80 8.08 -11.81
C ALA A 226 -3.57 6.78 -11.63
N ILE A 227 -3.70 6.28 -10.40
CA ILE A 227 -4.46 5.07 -10.08
C ILE A 227 -5.94 5.26 -10.40
N ASP A 228 -6.51 6.41 -10.00
CA ASP A 228 -7.91 6.73 -10.27
C ASP A 228 -8.19 6.78 -11.78
N ASN A 229 -7.31 7.41 -12.55
CA ASN A 229 -7.39 7.49 -14.00
C ASN A 229 -7.30 6.11 -14.68
N VAL A 230 -6.42 5.23 -14.22
CA VAL A 230 -6.36 3.84 -14.70
C VAL A 230 -7.65 3.10 -14.36
N GLY A 231 -8.23 3.34 -13.17
CA GLY A 231 -9.54 2.81 -12.78
C GLY A 231 -10.66 3.24 -13.74
N LEU A 232 -10.72 4.54 -14.06
CA LEU A 232 -11.68 5.09 -15.03
C LEU A 232 -11.47 4.53 -16.44
N LEU A 233 -10.21 4.37 -16.87
CA LEU A 233 -9.88 3.75 -18.16
C LEU A 233 -10.37 2.30 -18.22
N ARG A 234 -10.14 1.50 -17.17
CA ARG A 234 -10.65 0.13 -17.05
C ARG A 234 -12.17 0.08 -17.08
N ALA A 235 -12.84 1.01 -16.41
CA ALA A 235 -14.30 1.11 -16.42
C ALA A 235 -14.83 1.48 -17.82
N GLY A 236 -14.17 2.42 -18.51
CA GLY A 236 -14.49 2.77 -19.90
C GLY A 236 -14.32 1.60 -20.86
N LEU A 237 -13.24 0.84 -20.72
CA LEU A 237 -13.00 -0.37 -21.51
C LEU A 237 -14.10 -1.41 -21.30
N ARG A 238 -14.52 -1.66 -20.05
CA ARG A 238 -15.63 -2.58 -19.74
C ARG A 238 -16.98 -2.14 -20.30
N LYS A 239 -17.20 -0.83 -20.48
CA LYS A 239 -18.41 -0.31 -21.12
C LYS A 239 -18.42 -0.57 -22.63
N ARG A 240 -17.24 -0.52 -23.28
CA ARG A 240 -17.10 -0.83 -24.72
C ARG A 240 -17.13 -2.33 -24.99
N GLU A 241 -16.49 -3.11 -24.13
CA GLU A 241 -16.39 -4.56 -24.25
C GLU A 241 -16.76 -5.22 -22.91
N ASN A 242 -18.00 -5.70 -22.82
CA ASN A 242 -18.57 -6.30 -21.61
C ASN A 242 -18.53 -7.84 -21.60
N GLY A 243 -17.91 -8.47 -22.62
CA GLY A 243 -17.77 -9.93 -22.71
C GLY A 243 -17.16 -10.55 -21.44
N GLY A 244 -17.85 -11.57 -20.92
CA GLY A 244 -17.45 -12.29 -19.70
C GLY A 244 -16.65 -13.55 -19.98
N ASP A 245 -16.43 -13.90 -21.24
CA ASP A 245 -15.62 -15.04 -21.65
C ASP A 245 -14.12 -14.82 -21.33
N LYS A 246 -13.41 -15.94 -21.17
CA LYS A 246 -12.01 -15.95 -20.77
C LYS A 246 -11.12 -15.17 -21.74
N GLU A 247 -11.33 -15.36 -23.04
CA GLU A 247 -10.54 -14.72 -24.09
C GLU A 247 -10.67 -13.18 -24.04
N THR A 248 -11.89 -12.68 -23.88
CA THR A 248 -12.15 -11.25 -23.76
C THR A 248 -11.55 -10.66 -22.47
N ILE A 249 -11.62 -11.38 -21.35
CA ILE A 249 -10.96 -10.96 -20.10
C ILE A 249 -9.44 -10.86 -20.28
N GLU A 250 -8.82 -11.89 -20.87
CA GLU A 250 -7.38 -11.93 -21.13
C GLU A 250 -6.96 -10.81 -22.08
N ARG A 251 -7.66 -10.61 -23.19
CA ARG A 251 -7.39 -9.54 -24.16
C ARG A 251 -7.48 -8.15 -23.53
N ARG A 252 -8.50 -7.89 -22.69
CA ARG A 252 -8.62 -6.61 -21.95
C ARG A 252 -7.47 -6.43 -20.97
N MET A 253 -7.08 -7.48 -20.27
CA MET A 253 -5.98 -7.43 -19.30
C MET A 253 -4.66 -7.14 -20.00
N GLU A 254 -4.34 -7.87 -21.07
CA GLU A 254 -3.12 -7.67 -21.86
C GLU A 254 -3.07 -6.25 -22.44
N TRP A 255 -4.16 -5.77 -23.04
CA TRP A 255 -4.21 -4.42 -23.58
C TRP A 255 -4.01 -3.35 -22.49
N MET A 256 -4.64 -3.51 -21.33
CA MET A 256 -4.44 -2.60 -20.19
C MET A 256 -2.99 -2.57 -19.72
N ILE A 257 -2.32 -3.72 -19.64
CA ILE A 257 -0.88 -3.80 -19.31
C ILE A 257 -0.08 -2.98 -20.33
N ARG A 258 -0.27 -3.25 -21.63
CA ARG A 258 0.46 -2.54 -22.70
C ARG A 258 0.22 -1.03 -22.70
N VAL A 259 -0.99 -0.58 -22.36
CA VAL A 259 -1.28 0.85 -22.21
C VAL A 259 -0.57 1.40 -20.98
N SER A 260 -0.67 0.76 -19.83
CA SER A 260 -0.02 1.21 -18.59
C SER A 260 1.51 1.27 -18.73
N ASP A 261 2.14 0.31 -19.42
CA ASP A 261 3.58 0.29 -19.64
C ASP A 261 4.09 1.39 -20.59
N ARG A 262 3.19 2.01 -21.37
CA ARG A 262 3.50 3.11 -22.30
C ARG A 262 3.35 4.50 -21.70
N TRP A 263 2.88 4.58 -20.46
CA TRP A 263 2.61 5.84 -19.78
C TRP A 263 3.34 5.88 -18.44
N SER A 264 3.98 7.01 -18.14
CA SER A 264 4.55 7.18 -16.80
C SER A 264 3.51 7.37 -15.72
N LEU A 265 3.87 7.14 -14.44
CA LEU A 265 2.94 7.46 -13.34
C LEU A 265 2.52 8.94 -13.37
N ALA A 266 3.47 9.83 -13.68
CA ALA A 266 3.18 11.26 -13.82
C ALA A 266 2.21 11.54 -14.98
N GLN A 267 2.43 10.93 -16.15
CA GLN A 267 1.57 11.07 -17.32
C GLN A 267 0.17 10.48 -17.08
N LEU A 268 0.08 9.32 -16.43
CA LEU A 268 -1.19 8.71 -16.03
C LEU A 268 -1.96 9.63 -15.08
N GLY A 269 -1.27 10.32 -14.16
CA GLY A 269 -1.89 11.30 -13.28
C GLY A 269 -2.37 12.57 -14.00
N GLU A 270 -1.83 12.89 -15.18
CA GLU A 270 -2.28 13.99 -16.04
C GLU A 270 -3.43 13.61 -16.98
N MET A 271 -3.72 12.32 -17.16
CA MET A 271 -4.74 11.85 -18.08
C MET A 271 -6.09 12.52 -17.80
N ASP A 272 -6.61 13.22 -18.81
CA ASP A 272 -7.95 13.81 -18.81
C ASP A 272 -8.93 12.93 -19.62
N ASP A 273 -10.19 13.33 -19.67
CA ASP A 273 -11.23 12.55 -20.36
C ASP A 273 -10.96 12.45 -21.87
N ARG A 274 -10.45 13.52 -22.50
CA ARG A 274 -10.06 13.52 -23.92
C ARG A 274 -8.97 12.48 -24.20
N MET A 275 -7.90 12.48 -23.40
CA MET A 275 -6.81 11.53 -23.55
C MET A 275 -7.31 10.10 -23.33
N ARG A 276 -8.17 9.89 -22.33
CA ARG A 276 -8.75 8.58 -22.04
C ARG A 276 -9.58 8.06 -23.21
N ASP A 277 -10.43 8.90 -23.79
CA ASP A 277 -11.24 8.53 -24.95
C ASP A 277 -10.37 8.19 -26.16
N ALA A 278 -9.33 9.00 -26.42
CA ALA A 278 -8.36 8.72 -27.47
C ALA A 278 -7.65 7.37 -27.26
N VAL A 279 -7.25 7.04 -26.03
CA VAL A 279 -6.67 5.72 -25.70
C VAL A 279 -7.68 4.61 -25.99
N LEU A 280 -8.93 4.75 -25.54
CA LEU A 280 -9.99 3.75 -25.73
C LEU A 280 -10.34 3.48 -27.20
N GLU A 281 -10.23 4.47 -28.09
CA GLU A 281 -10.37 4.24 -29.55
C GLU A 281 -9.34 3.25 -30.12
N GLY A 282 -8.18 3.10 -29.46
CA GLY A 282 -7.18 2.13 -29.87
C GLY A 282 -7.60 0.67 -29.67
N TRP A 283 -8.60 0.41 -28.80
CA TRP A 283 -9.03 -0.93 -28.41
C TRP A 283 -9.46 -1.81 -29.60
N GLU A 284 -10.32 -1.29 -30.48
CA GLU A 284 -10.87 -2.04 -31.63
C GLU A 284 -9.77 -2.50 -32.58
N ARG A 285 -8.70 -1.70 -32.71
CA ARG A 285 -7.53 -2.00 -33.55
C ARG A 285 -6.42 -2.75 -32.80
N GLY A 286 -6.62 -3.06 -31.52
CA GLY A 286 -5.59 -3.64 -30.64
C GLY A 286 -4.41 -2.70 -30.36
N GLU A 287 -4.54 -1.42 -30.68
CA GLU A 287 -3.50 -0.40 -30.54
C GLU A 287 -3.45 0.12 -29.10
N ALA A 288 -2.30 -0.03 -28.43
CA ALA A 288 -2.06 0.57 -27.12
C ALA A 288 -1.40 1.95 -27.31
N LYS A 289 -2.22 3.01 -27.34
CA LYS A 289 -1.73 4.38 -27.55
C LYS A 289 -0.96 4.88 -26.31
N GLY A 290 0.25 5.40 -26.51
CA GLY A 290 1.05 6.06 -25.48
C GLY A 290 0.68 7.54 -25.29
N TYR A 291 1.29 8.20 -24.31
CA TYR A 291 1.07 9.63 -24.03
C TYR A 291 1.28 10.51 -25.27
N TRP A 292 2.35 10.25 -26.02
CA TRP A 292 2.69 11.04 -27.22
C TRP A 292 1.78 10.76 -28.42
N ASP A 293 1.14 9.59 -28.46
CA ASP A 293 0.17 9.27 -29.51
C ASP A 293 -1.11 10.11 -29.36
N VAL A 294 -1.52 10.35 -28.12
CA VAL A 294 -2.73 11.15 -27.83
C VAL A 294 -2.47 12.65 -27.76
N ASN A 295 -1.25 13.08 -27.40
CA ASN A 295 -0.87 14.48 -27.28
C ASN A 295 -0.15 15.07 -28.51
N ARG A 296 -0.16 14.39 -29.65
CA ARG A 296 0.59 14.77 -30.86
C ARG A 296 0.28 16.19 -31.38
N SER A 297 -0.86 16.78 -31.02
CA SER A 297 -1.20 18.19 -31.34
C SER A 297 -0.39 19.24 -30.56
N LYS A 298 0.24 18.91 -29.42
CA LYS A 298 1.04 19.85 -28.61
C LYS A 298 2.54 19.84 -28.94
N CYS A 299 3.08 18.75 -29.49
CA CYS A 299 4.52 18.66 -29.82
C CYS A 299 4.92 19.38 -31.11
N CYS A 300 3.98 19.78 -31.95
CA CYS A 300 4.29 20.38 -33.26
C CYS A 300 3.75 21.81 -33.37
N GLY A 301 4.44 22.77 -32.74
CA GLY A 301 4.39 24.18 -33.16
C GLY A 301 4.96 24.41 -34.57
N LEU A 302 5.48 23.36 -35.23
CA LEU A 302 5.86 23.32 -36.65
C LEU A 302 5.11 22.18 -37.39
N GLY A 303 3.78 22.20 -37.31
CA GLY A 303 2.87 21.14 -37.80
C GLY A 303 3.07 20.62 -39.24
N TRP A 304 3.84 21.31 -40.09
CA TRP A 304 4.14 20.85 -41.45
C TRP A 304 5.60 20.38 -41.66
N VAL A 305 6.55 20.86 -40.85
CA VAL A 305 7.97 20.49 -41.01
C VAL A 305 8.23 19.11 -40.41
N ALA A 306 7.63 18.82 -39.26
CA ALA A 306 7.76 17.51 -38.61
C ALA A 306 7.14 16.36 -39.45
N SER A 307 6.07 16.63 -40.20
CA SER A 307 5.46 15.63 -41.10
C SER A 307 6.29 15.38 -42.35
N LEU A 308 7.05 16.37 -42.82
CA LEU A 308 7.99 16.22 -43.94
C LEU A 308 9.16 15.30 -43.57
N PHE A 309 9.73 15.48 -42.37
CA PHE A 309 10.82 14.62 -41.89
C PHE A 309 10.35 13.21 -41.52
N ALA A 310 9.12 13.05 -41.02
CA ALA A 310 8.52 11.73 -40.78
C ALA A 310 8.30 10.93 -42.08
N ARG A 311 8.07 11.60 -43.22
CA ARG A 311 7.95 10.96 -44.55
C ARG A 311 9.30 10.68 -45.22
N ALA A 312 10.38 11.28 -44.73
CA ALA A 312 11.73 11.12 -45.29
C ALA A 312 12.49 9.87 -44.78
N GLY A 313 11.82 8.94 -44.09
CA GLY A 313 12.42 7.66 -43.68
C GLY A 313 13.47 7.77 -42.57
N VAL A 314 13.67 8.95 -41.99
CA VAL A 314 14.49 9.13 -40.79
C VAL A 314 13.62 8.65 -39.62
N GLY A 315 14.03 7.54 -39.02
CA GLY A 315 13.22 6.69 -38.14
C GLY A 315 12.42 7.40 -37.04
N ARG A 316 11.42 6.67 -36.52
CA ARG A 316 10.69 7.04 -35.30
C ARG A 316 11.69 7.55 -34.26
N CYS A 317 11.40 8.71 -33.67
CA CYS A 317 12.23 9.31 -32.63
C CYS A 317 12.65 8.22 -31.63
N PRO A 318 13.95 7.91 -31.45
CA PRO A 318 14.41 6.82 -30.59
C PRO A 318 14.16 7.06 -29.09
N VAL A 319 13.52 8.18 -28.74
CA VAL A 319 13.12 8.55 -27.38
C VAL A 319 11.79 7.85 -27.07
N ASP A 320 11.82 6.51 -27.06
CA ASP A 320 10.66 5.67 -26.74
C ASP A 320 10.89 4.90 -25.43
N ARG A 321 11.36 5.61 -24.38
CA ARG A 321 11.33 5.15 -22.97
C ARG A 321 11.76 6.24 -21.98
N ASP A 322 10.83 6.65 -21.11
CA ASP A 322 10.85 6.08 -19.75
C ASP A 322 9.48 6.29 -19.05
N PRO A 323 8.80 5.22 -18.63
CA PRO A 323 7.64 5.32 -17.76
C PRO A 323 7.95 5.74 -16.33
N ASP A 324 9.14 5.64 -15.73
CA ASP A 324 9.29 6.10 -14.32
C ASP A 324 10.71 6.53 -13.90
N GLY A 325 11.44 7.22 -14.78
CA GLY A 325 12.29 8.32 -14.29
C GLY A 325 13.77 8.40 -14.71
N THR A 326 14.05 8.47 -16.00
CA THR A 326 15.23 9.21 -16.49
C THR A 326 14.83 10.41 -17.35
N ALA A 327 15.55 11.52 -17.17
CA ALA A 327 15.36 12.73 -17.95
C ALA A 327 15.79 12.49 -19.40
N LEU A 328 14.81 12.30 -20.30
CA LEU A 328 15.07 12.29 -21.73
C LEU A 328 15.30 13.73 -22.22
N LYS A 329 16.55 14.18 -22.16
CA LYS A 329 16.98 15.29 -23.02
C LYS A 329 16.99 14.76 -24.44
N CYS A 330 16.08 15.23 -25.27
CA CYS A 330 16.00 14.86 -26.68
C CYS A 330 17.38 15.08 -27.35
N PRO A 331 18.00 14.03 -27.94
CA PRO A 331 19.28 14.18 -28.64
C PRO A 331 19.18 15.22 -29.75
N PHE A 332 18.01 15.34 -30.40
CA PHE A 332 17.75 16.30 -31.47
C PHE A 332 17.69 17.76 -30.98
N VAL A 333 17.27 17.99 -29.73
CA VAL A 333 17.27 19.32 -29.10
C VAL A 333 18.68 19.70 -28.65
N MET A 334 19.51 18.71 -28.26
CA MET A 334 20.94 18.95 -27.98
C MET A 334 21.79 19.12 -29.24
N THR A 335 21.53 18.38 -30.32
CA THR A 335 22.30 18.54 -31.57
C THR A 335 21.95 19.84 -32.26
N SER A 336 20.69 20.29 -32.25
CA SER A 336 20.33 21.60 -32.83
C SER A 336 20.94 22.77 -32.05
N THR A 337 20.95 22.73 -30.72
CA THR A 337 21.63 23.76 -29.92
C THR A 337 23.16 23.68 -30.06
N GLY A 338 23.75 22.48 -30.09
CA GLY A 338 25.18 22.28 -30.34
C GLY A 338 25.63 22.68 -31.76
N PHE A 339 24.79 22.45 -32.78
CA PHE A 339 25.05 22.82 -34.18
C PHE A 339 24.93 24.33 -34.39
N LEU A 340 23.96 24.98 -33.76
CA LEU A 340 23.83 26.44 -33.78
C LEU A 340 24.98 27.13 -33.02
N LEU A 341 25.43 26.58 -31.88
CA LEU A 341 26.62 27.06 -31.19
C LEU A 341 27.91 26.82 -32.02
N GLY A 342 28.00 25.66 -32.69
CA GLY A 342 29.10 25.29 -33.59
C GLY A 342 29.24 26.23 -34.79
N LEU A 343 28.12 26.63 -35.40
CA LEU A 343 28.12 27.60 -36.49
C LEU A 343 28.48 29.02 -36.02
N ALA A 344 28.02 29.42 -34.84
CA ALA A 344 28.37 30.73 -34.26
C ALA A 344 29.87 30.82 -33.92
N THR A 345 30.47 29.74 -33.44
CA THR A 345 31.90 29.64 -33.13
C THR A 345 32.77 29.53 -34.39
N ALA A 346 32.32 28.80 -35.42
CA ALA A 346 33.00 28.76 -36.71
C ALA A 346 32.96 30.11 -37.45
N GLY A 347 31.83 30.83 -37.40
CA GLY A 347 31.70 32.15 -38.00
C GLY A 347 32.57 33.22 -37.33
N THR A 348 32.71 33.16 -36.00
CA THR A 348 33.60 34.07 -35.26
C THR A 348 35.08 33.75 -35.49
N ALA A 349 35.46 32.48 -35.59
CA ALA A 349 36.84 32.08 -35.95
C ALA A 349 37.22 32.52 -37.37
N ALA A 350 36.31 32.37 -38.35
CA ALA A 350 36.53 32.82 -39.72
C ALA A 350 36.65 34.36 -39.83
N ALA A 351 35.86 35.11 -39.05
CA ALA A 351 35.93 36.57 -39.02
C ALA A 351 37.22 37.11 -38.35
N ILE A 352 37.79 36.37 -37.39
CA ILE A 352 39.08 36.71 -36.75
C ILE A 352 40.25 36.40 -37.69
N TRP A 353 40.18 35.30 -38.44
CA TRP A 353 41.22 34.92 -39.40
C TRP A 353 41.29 35.86 -40.62
N ALA A 354 40.14 36.39 -41.08
CA ALA A 354 40.08 37.36 -42.17
C ALA A 354 40.55 38.79 -41.81
N ARG A 355 40.89 39.07 -40.55
CA ARG A 355 41.38 40.38 -40.06
C ARG A 355 42.88 40.41 -39.72
N ARG A 356 43.61 39.31 -39.97
CA ARG A 356 45.08 39.26 -39.89
C ARG A 356 45.69 39.36 -41.28
#